data_AF-A0A7C9J8T9-F1
#
_entry.id   AF-A0A7C9J8T9-F1
#
_cell.length_a   1.000
_cell.length_b   1.000
_cell.length_c   1.000
_cell.angle_alpha   90.00
_cell.angle_beta   90.00
_cell.angle_gamma   90.00
#
_symmetry.space_group_name_H-M   'P 1'
#
loop_
_entity.id
_entity.type
_entity.pdbx_description
1 polymer ?
#
loop_
_entity_poly.entity_id
_entity_poly.type
_entity_poly.pdbx_seq_one_letter_code
_entity_poly.pdbx_strand_id
1 'polypeptide(L)' 'PEAVQSVALLPLRPLADAPPFGLLVLASDDPQRFQPSMDTDFLRHLAELAGAALSRLLPVRHNSAP' A
#
# COMPACT_ATOMS: atom_id res chain seq x y z
N PRO A 1 -4.50 22.62 -6.01
CA PRO A 1 -4.83 21.35 -5.31
C PRO A 1 -6.17 20.72 -5.73
N GLU A 2 -6.76 21.13 -6.85
CA GLU A 2 -8.18 20.88 -7.18
C GLU A 2 -8.46 19.58 -7.94
N ALA A 3 -7.44 18.75 -8.21
CA ALA A 3 -7.58 17.61 -9.12
C ALA A 3 -7.43 16.22 -8.47
N VAL A 4 -7.67 16.10 -7.16
CA VAL A 4 -7.79 14.77 -6.52
C VAL A 4 -9.21 14.64 -5.98
N GLN A 5 -10.00 13.80 -6.64
CA GLN A 5 -11.40 13.56 -6.27
C GLN A 5 -11.63 12.15 -5.70
N SER A 6 -10.66 11.24 -5.84
CA SER A 6 -10.65 9.96 -5.13
C SER A 6 -9.24 9.50 -4.76
N VAL A 7 -9.14 8.76 -3.64
CA VAL A 7 -7.86 8.25 -3.10
C VAL A 7 -8.04 6.83 -2.56
N ALA A 8 -7.08 5.96 -2.84
CA ALA A 8 -6.93 4.66 -2.19
C ALA A 8 -5.63 4.63 -1.35
N LEU A 9 -5.74 4.10 -0.12
CA LEU A 9 -4.65 3.99 0.85
C LEU A 9 -4.54 2.53 1.28
N LEU A 10 -3.43 1.87 0.95
CA LEU A 10 -3.23 0.46 1.27
C LEU A 10 -1.91 0.23 2.02
N PRO A 11 -1.90 -0.60 3.08
CA PRO A 11 -0.68 -0.92 3.81
C PRO A 11 0.27 -1.79 2.97
N LEU A 12 1.56 -1.44 2.95
CA LEU A 12 2.61 -2.30 2.40
C LEU A 12 3.15 -3.19 3.51
N ARG A 13 2.97 -4.50 3.38
CA ARG A 13 3.39 -5.51 4.35
C ARG A 13 4.30 -6.54 3.68
N PRO A 14 5.28 -7.11 4.41
CA PRO A 14 6.08 -8.23 3.88
C PRO A 14 5.25 -9.51 3.72
N LEU A 15 4.29 -9.71 4.62
CA LEU A 15 3.33 -10.82 4.71
C LEU A 15 2.01 -10.29 5.25
N ALA A 16 0.88 -10.94 4.98
CA ALA A 16 -0.47 -10.44 5.32
C ALA A 16 -0.62 -10.00 6.80
N ASP A 17 -0.10 -10.80 7.74
CA ASP A 17 -0.21 -10.53 9.18
C ASP A 17 0.97 -9.73 9.76
N ALA A 18 1.99 -9.42 8.95
CA ALA A 18 3.15 -8.67 9.41
C ALA A 18 2.81 -7.18 9.53
N PRO A 19 3.44 -6.44 10.47
CA PRO A 19 3.27 -5.00 10.57
C PRO A 19 3.59 -4.31 9.24
N PRO A 20 2.80 -3.30 8.83
CA PRO A 20 3.11 -2.56 7.62
C PRO A 20 4.40 -1.77 7.80
N PHE A 21 5.24 -1.77 6.76
CA PHE A 21 6.46 -0.97 6.72
C PHE A 21 6.28 0.34 5.93
N GLY A 22 5.14 0.51 5.27
CA GLY A 22 4.82 1.68 4.47
C GLY A 22 3.37 1.71 3.96
N LEU A 23 3.08 2.67 3.09
CA LEU A 23 1.77 2.86 2.47
C LEU A 23 1.91 2.99 0.94
N LEU A 24 1.02 2.33 0.21
CA LEU A 24 0.74 2.58 -1.19
C LEU A 24 -0.41 3.59 -1.29
N VAL A 25 -0.16 4.72 -1.96
CA VAL A 25 -1.13 5.80 -2.15
C VAL A 25 -1.42 5.95 -3.64
N LEU A 26 -2.69 5.86 -4.02
CA LEU A 26 -3.16 6.08 -5.38
C LEU A 26 -4.18 7.24 -5.36
N ALA A 27 -4.02 8.20 -6.25
CA ALA A 27 -4.88 9.38 -6.35
C ALA A 27 -5.39 9.54 -7.78
N SER A 28 -6.63 10.01 -7.93
CA SER A 28 -7.30 10.18 -9.21
C SER A 28 -8.15 11.45 -9.20
N ASP A 29 -8.27 12.10 -10.35
CA ASP A 29 -9.20 13.21 -10.60
C ASP A 29 -10.63 12.72 -10.87
N ASP A 30 -10.80 11.46 -11.25
CA ASP A 30 -12.08 10.78 -11.32
C ASP A 30 -12.60 10.39 -9.92
N PRO A 31 -13.77 10.90 -9.45
CA PRO A 31 -14.35 10.60 -8.14
C PRO A 31 -14.86 9.15 -8.00
N GLN A 32 -15.01 8.41 -9.09
CA GLN A 32 -15.50 7.03 -9.08
C GLN A 32 -14.39 5.98 -9.13
N ARG A 33 -13.14 6.39 -9.35
CA ARG A 33 -12.02 5.49 -9.62
C ARG A 33 -11.69 4.51 -8.48
N PHE A 34 -11.82 4.94 -7.23
CA PHE A 34 -11.45 4.17 -6.04
C PHE A 34 -12.61 3.98 -5.06
N GLN A 35 -13.84 3.77 -5.55
CA GLN A 35 -14.99 3.58 -4.68
C GLN A 35 -15.03 2.18 -4.04
N PRO A 36 -15.51 2.05 -2.78
CA PRO A 36 -15.63 0.77 -2.08
C PRO A 36 -16.62 -0.23 -2.70
N SER A 37 -17.45 0.21 -3.66
CA SER A 37 -18.51 -0.57 -4.31
C SER A 37 -18.01 -1.52 -5.39
N MET A 38 -16.74 -1.43 -5.79
CA MET A 38 -16.11 -2.26 -6.81
C MET A 38 -14.90 -2.94 -6.20
N ASP A 39 -14.98 -4.27 -6.03
CA ASP A 39 -13.95 -5.17 -5.49
C ASP A 39 -12.55 -4.54 -5.37
N THR A 40 -12.25 -4.00 -4.18
CA THR A 40 -10.90 -3.50 -3.85
C THR A 40 -9.84 -4.60 -3.86
N ASP A 41 -10.24 -5.83 -4.18
CA ASP A 41 -9.42 -7.02 -4.41
C ASP A 41 -8.26 -6.74 -5.36
N PHE A 42 -8.49 -6.01 -6.44
CA PHE A 42 -7.40 -5.62 -7.33
C PHE A 42 -6.35 -4.76 -6.59
N LEU A 43 -6.81 -3.73 -5.88
CA LEU A 43 -5.92 -2.85 -5.12
C LEU A 43 -5.22 -3.59 -3.98
N ARG A 44 -5.92 -4.51 -3.32
CA ARG A 44 -5.39 -5.37 -2.27
C ARG A 44 -4.29 -6.29 -2.79
N HIS A 45 -4.53 -7.01 -3.89
CA HIS A 45 -3.48 -7.82 -4.53
C HIS A 45 -2.31 -6.96 -5.03
N LEU A 46 -2.57 -5.77 -5.55
CA LEU A 46 -1.53 -4.83 -5.94
C LEU A 46 -0.65 -4.44 -4.74
N ALA A 47 -1.26 -4.13 -3.59
CA ALA A 47 -0.54 -3.79 -2.37
C ALA A 47 0.23 -4.99 -1.78
N GLU A 48 -0.32 -6.20 -1.86
CA GLU A 48 0.36 -7.44 -1.45
C GLU A 48 1.60 -7.70 -2.30
N LEU A 49 1.48 -7.61 -3.63
CA LEU A 49 2.60 -7.78 -4.55
C LEU A 49 3.68 -6.71 -4.35
N ALA A 50 3.28 -5.44 -4.24
CA ALA A 50 4.21 -4.34 -3.98
C ALA A 50 4.90 -4.51 -2.62
N GLY A 51 4.16 -4.90 -1.58
CA GLY A 51 4.69 -5.16 -0.24
C GLY A 51 5.74 -6.26 -0.24
N ALA A 52 5.44 -7.40 -0.87
CA ALA A 52 6.37 -8.50 -1.02
C ALA A 52 7.63 -8.09 -1.80
N ALA A 53 7.47 -7.40 -2.93
CA ALA A 53 8.60 -6.98 -3.78
C ALA A 53 9.52 -5.98 -3.07
N LEU A 54 8.94 -4.97 -2.42
CA LEU A 54 9.68 -3.90 -1.74
C LEU A 54 10.26 -4.35 -0.40
N SER A 55 9.71 -5.39 0.25
CA SER A 55 10.22 -5.91 1.53
C SER A 55 11.70 -6.30 1.48
N ARG A 56 12.18 -6.76 0.31
CA ARG A 56 13.58 -7.16 0.08
C ARG A 56 14.56 -5.98 0.04
N LEU A 57 14.05 -4.76 -0.12
CA LEU A 57 14.83 -3.52 -0.14
C LEU A 57 14.86 -2.83 1.22
N LEU A 58 14.16 -3.39 2.22
CA LEU A 58 14.18 -2.84 3.57
C LEU A 58 15.61 -2.92 4.14
N PRO A 59 16.08 -1.86 4.82
CA PRO A 59 17.39 -1.88 5.44
C PRO A 59 17.44 -3.03 6.44
N VAL A 60 18.55 -3.77 6.43
CA VAL A 60 18.84 -4.75 7.48
C VAL A 60 18.84 -3.99 8.79
N ARG A 61 17.90 -4.36 9.67
CA ARG A 61 17.85 -3.82 11.03
C ARG A 61 19.08 -4.38 11.74
N HIS A 62 20.16 -3.61 11.80
CA HIS A 62 21.27 -3.91 12.71
C HIS A 62 20.70 -3.77 14.13
N ASN A 63 20.32 -4.89 14.74
CA ASN A 63 19.83 -4.88 16.11
C ASN A 63 21.03 -4.63 17.03
N SER A 64 21.27 -3.37 17.41
CA SER A 64 22.19 -3.05 18.49
C SER A 64 21.58 -3.57 19.79
N ALA A 65 22.00 -4.76 20.21
CA ALA A 65 21.65 -5.30 21.52
C ALA A 65 22.28 -4.42 22.62
N PRO A 66 21.56 -4.11 23.71
CA PRO A 66 22.20 -3.82 24.99
C PRO A 66 22.78 -5.08 25.64
#